data_AF-A0A942C863-F1
#
_entry.id   AF-A0A942C863-F1
#
_cell.length_a   1.000
_cell.length_b   1.000
_cell.length_c   1.000
_cell.angle_alpha   90.00
_cell.angle_beta   90.00
_cell.angle_gamma   90.00
#
_symmetry.space_group_name_H-M   'P 1'
#
loop_
_entity.id
_entity.type
_entity.pdbx_description
1 polymer ?
#
loop_
_entity_poly.entity_id
_entity_poly.type
_entity_poly.pdbx_seq_one_letter_code
_entity_poly.pdbx_strand_id
1 'polypeptide(L)'
;NSDAFALQGPWQRLTMAIAYATEAHLFISDMNQSPFNVGTRLALEDFTPTQVGELNQRYGAPLRVDEVATYYKLVSGHPYLVRCGLQEMVTHQRSLSELTAIADHEDGPFGDHLRRIAASLEQDKELSDIVRGILQNQSCPTQESFYRLRSAGLIVGDSAREARPRCQLYATYLAKRLL
;
A
#
# COMPACT_ATOMS: atom_id res chain seq x y z
N ASN A 1 4.14 30.48 -32.66
CA ASN A 1 4.74 29.16 -32.97
C ASN A 1 3.92 28.09 -32.30
N SER A 2 2.99 27.51 -33.04
CA SER A 2 1.80 26.80 -32.54
C SER A 2 1.65 25.41 -33.17
N ASP A 3 2.77 24.70 -33.40
CA ASP A 3 2.78 23.40 -34.12
C ASP A 3 3.69 22.33 -33.47
N ALA A 4 3.90 22.35 -32.15
CA ALA A 4 4.70 21.32 -31.47
C ALA A 4 3.94 20.02 -31.13
N PHE A 5 2.62 19.97 -31.35
CA PHE A 5 1.76 18.83 -30.95
C PHE A 5 0.99 18.17 -32.10
N ALA A 6 1.21 18.59 -33.35
CA ALA A 6 0.61 17.90 -34.49
C ALA A 6 1.37 16.58 -34.75
N LEU A 7 0.93 15.51 -34.08
CA LEU A 7 1.40 14.14 -34.30
C LEU A 7 0.98 13.64 -35.69
N GLN A 8 1.53 14.18 -36.78
CA GLN A 8 1.36 13.63 -38.15
C GLN A 8 2.41 12.55 -38.46
N GLY A 9 2.56 11.58 -37.55
CA GLY A 9 3.44 10.43 -37.71
C GLY A 9 2.66 9.11 -37.80
N PRO A 10 3.30 8.00 -38.20
CA PRO A 10 2.65 6.69 -38.40
C PRO A 10 2.03 6.07 -37.12
N TRP A 11 2.17 6.74 -35.97
CA TRP A 11 1.79 6.24 -34.65
C TRP A 11 0.52 6.87 -34.06
N GLN A 12 -0.30 7.56 -34.86
CA GLN A 12 -1.55 8.19 -34.40
C GLN A 12 -2.56 7.23 -33.73
N ARG A 13 -2.44 5.92 -33.96
CA ARG A 13 -3.30 4.88 -33.37
C ARG A 13 -2.58 4.04 -32.30
N LEU A 14 -1.39 4.45 -31.87
CA LEU A 14 -0.65 3.78 -30.81
C LEU A 14 -1.12 4.30 -29.44
N THR A 15 -1.64 3.41 -28.60
CA THR A 15 -1.86 3.68 -27.18
C THR A 15 -0.87 2.85 -26.37
N MET A 16 -0.03 3.51 -25.59
CA MET A 16 0.95 2.88 -24.71
C MET A 16 0.48 3.03 -23.27
N ALA A 17 0.37 1.91 -22.54
CA ALA A 17 0.10 1.90 -21.11
C ALA A 17 1.40 1.58 -20.36
N ILE A 18 1.73 2.40 -19.36
CA ILE A 18 2.92 2.23 -18.52
C ILE A 18 2.43 2.13 -17.07
N ALA A 19 2.85 1.09 -16.37
CA ALA A 19 2.59 0.90 -14.95
C ALA A 19 3.91 1.02 -14.17
N TYR A 20 3.90 1.79 -13.08
CA TYR A 20 5.04 1.94 -12.20
C TYR A 20 4.57 1.93 -10.74
N ALA A 21 5.37 1.34 -9.84
CA ALA A 21 5.08 1.30 -8.42
C ALA A 21 5.53 2.60 -7.74
N THR A 22 4.71 3.12 -6.83
CA THR A 22 5.04 4.30 -6.04
C THR A 22 6.08 4.01 -4.93
N GLU A 23 6.43 2.74 -4.67
CA GLU A 23 7.50 2.36 -3.74
C GLU A 23 8.86 2.99 -4.12
N ALA A 24 9.08 3.30 -5.40
CA ALA A 24 10.27 4.03 -5.84
C ALA A 24 10.40 5.42 -5.18
N HIS A 25 9.32 5.99 -4.63
CA HIS A 25 9.34 7.28 -3.93
C HIS A 25 9.96 7.21 -2.52
N LEU A 26 10.21 6.02 -1.95
CA LEU A 26 11.11 5.89 -0.81
C LEU A 26 12.56 6.25 -1.19
N PHE A 27 12.92 6.05 -2.45
CA PHE A 27 14.29 6.16 -2.98
C PHE A 27 14.53 7.40 -3.85
N ILE A 28 13.49 8.11 -4.29
CA ILE A 28 13.58 9.25 -5.20
C ILE A 28 13.24 10.54 -4.45
N SER A 29 14.25 11.38 -4.22
CA SER A 29 14.14 12.66 -3.50
C SER A 29 13.53 13.79 -4.35
N ASP A 30 13.60 13.72 -5.69
CA ASP A 30 13.12 14.77 -6.58
C ASP A 30 11.89 14.32 -7.39
N MET A 31 10.74 14.82 -6.96
CA MET A 31 9.41 14.49 -7.50
C MET A 31 9.15 15.11 -8.89
N ASN A 32 9.90 16.13 -9.28
CA ASN A 32 9.73 16.85 -10.55
C ASN A 32 10.59 16.27 -11.69
N GLN A 33 11.47 15.32 -11.40
CA GLN A 33 12.39 14.71 -12.37
C GLN A 33 11.84 13.44 -13.03
N SER A 34 10.60 13.03 -12.72
CA SER A 34 10.00 11.87 -13.37
C SER A 34 9.72 12.19 -14.85
N PRO A 35 10.36 11.50 -15.81
CA PRO A 35 10.14 11.73 -17.24
C PRO A 35 8.73 11.27 -17.70
N PHE A 36 7.90 10.75 -16.78
CA PHE A 36 6.61 10.14 -17.06
C PHE A 36 5.40 11.05 -16.81
N ASN A 37 5.61 12.37 -16.74
CA ASN A 37 4.53 13.35 -16.56
C ASN A 37 3.68 13.62 -17.83
N VAL A 38 3.67 12.69 -18.79
CA VAL A 38 2.96 12.81 -20.08
C VAL A 38 1.87 11.73 -20.18
N GLY A 39 0.60 12.14 -20.31
CA GLY A 39 -0.55 11.25 -20.52
C GLY A 39 -1.63 11.28 -19.43
N THR A 40 -2.67 10.46 -19.57
CA THR A 40 -3.75 10.33 -18.57
C THR A 40 -3.25 9.50 -17.38
N ARG A 41 -3.20 10.11 -16.19
CA ARG A 41 -2.83 9.41 -14.96
C ARG A 41 -4.02 8.64 -14.42
N LEU A 42 -3.87 7.32 -14.31
CA LEU A 42 -4.81 6.45 -13.61
C LEU A 42 -4.17 6.03 -12.27
N ALA A 43 -4.72 6.53 -11.17
CA ALA A 43 -4.32 6.10 -9.84
C ALA A 43 -5.07 4.80 -9.49
N LEU A 44 -4.33 3.76 -9.15
CA LEU A 44 -4.92 2.54 -8.59
C LEU A 44 -5.13 2.75 -7.09
N GLU A 45 -6.40 2.72 -6.69
CA GLU A 45 -6.81 2.88 -5.30
C GLU A 45 -6.85 1.53 -4.57
N ASP A 46 -6.93 1.59 -3.25
CA ASP A 46 -7.23 0.41 -2.44
C ASP A 46 -8.64 -0.10 -2.74
N PHE A 47 -8.85 -1.40 -2.62
CA PHE A 47 -10.18 -1.96 -2.75
C PHE A 47 -11.11 -1.40 -1.69
N THR A 48 -12.34 -1.11 -2.07
CA THR A 48 -13.45 -0.87 -1.12
C THR A 48 -13.86 -2.17 -0.42
N PRO A 49 -14.59 -2.14 0.71
CA PRO A 49 -15.11 -3.35 1.35
C PRO A 49 -15.95 -4.21 0.40
N THR A 50 -16.74 -3.58 -0.48
CA THR A 50 -17.52 -4.26 -1.52
C THR A 50 -16.62 -5.00 -2.50
N GLN A 51 -15.55 -4.37 -2.98
CA GLN A 51 -14.58 -4.99 -3.89
C GLN A 51 -13.78 -6.11 -3.22
N VAL A 52 -13.46 -5.99 -1.93
CA VAL A 52 -12.87 -7.11 -1.15
C VAL A 52 -13.84 -8.28 -1.06
N GLY A 53 -15.13 -8.02 -0.81
CA GLY A 53 -16.17 -9.04 -0.82
C GLY A 53 -16.33 -9.72 -2.19
N GLU A 54 -16.30 -8.96 -3.27
CA GLU A 54 -16.35 -9.49 -4.64
C GLU A 54 -15.12 -10.37 -4.94
N LEU A 55 -13.93 -9.90 -4.57
CA LEU A 55 -12.70 -10.68 -4.74
C LEU A 55 -12.72 -11.96 -3.91
N ASN A 56 -13.24 -11.90 -2.67
CA ASN A 56 -13.46 -13.09 -1.84
C ASN A 56 -14.33 -14.14 -2.55
N GLN A 57 -15.42 -13.73 -3.23
CA GLN A 57 -16.25 -14.66 -4.02
C GLN A 57 -15.47 -15.31 -5.17
N ARG A 58 -14.62 -14.55 -5.86
CA ARG A 58 -13.76 -15.07 -6.93
C ARG A 58 -12.73 -16.08 -6.43
N TYR A 59 -12.37 -16.02 -5.15
CA TYR A 59 -11.51 -16.99 -4.46
C TYR A 59 -12.27 -18.20 -3.90
N GLY A 60 -13.57 -18.35 -4.16
CA GLY A 60 -14.38 -19.44 -3.62
C GLY A 60 -14.94 -19.16 -2.21
N ALA A 61 -15.00 -17.89 -1.82
CA ALA A 61 -15.54 -17.40 -0.55
C ALA A 61 -14.90 -18.01 0.72
N PRO A 62 -13.55 -17.96 0.89
CA PRO A 62 -12.89 -18.39 2.12
C PRO A 62 -13.31 -17.57 3.35
N LEU A 63 -13.72 -16.31 3.16
CA LEU A 63 -14.32 -15.48 4.22
C LEU A 63 -15.83 -15.56 4.19
N ARG A 64 -16.45 -15.70 5.36
CA ARG A 64 -17.90 -15.47 5.51
C ARG A 64 -18.24 -13.99 5.31
N VAL A 65 -19.51 -13.69 5.02
CA VAL A 65 -19.98 -12.31 4.79
C VAL A 65 -19.71 -11.40 5.99
N ASP A 66 -19.89 -11.90 7.21
CA ASP A 66 -19.60 -11.21 8.47
C ASP A 66 -18.09 -11.01 8.72
N GLU A 67 -17.24 -11.80 8.08
CA GLU A 67 -15.78 -11.76 8.24
C GLU A 67 -15.10 -10.76 7.29
N VAL A 68 -15.75 -10.38 6.18
CA VAL A 68 -15.19 -9.43 5.20
C VAL A 68 -14.81 -8.11 5.85
N ALA A 69 -15.65 -7.58 6.75
CA ALA A 69 -15.37 -6.32 7.45
C ALA A 69 -14.15 -6.43 8.38
N THR A 70 -14.00 -7.56 9.07
CA THR A 70 -12.86 -7.84 9.94
C THR A 70 -11.58 -7.97 9.13
N TYR A 71 -11.62 -8.71 8.02
CA TYR A 71 -10.48 -8.81 7.11
C TYR A 71 -10.12 -7.46 6.49
N TYR A 72 -11.12 -6.69 6.08
CA TYR A 72 -10.92 -5.33 5.58
C TYR A 72 -10.24 -4.45 6.62
N LYS A 73 -10.61 -4.52 7.90
CA LYS A 73 -9.94 -3.75 8.96
C LYS A 73 -8.46 -4.13 9.09
N LEU A 74 -8.12 -5.40 8.93
CA LEU A 74 -6.74 -5.90 9.01
C LEU A 74 -5.85 -5.28 7.92
N VAL A 75 -6.29 -5.29 6.66
CA VAL A 75 -5.46 -4.94 5.48
C VAL A 75 -5.88 -3.66 4.75
N SER A 76 -6.97 -3.02 5.18
CA SER A 76 -7.56 -1.78 4.63
C SER A 76 -7.75 -1.76 3.11
N GLY A 77 -8.07 -2.91 2.49
CA GLY A 77 -8.29 -2.98 1.04
C GLY A 77 -7.01 -2.96 0.20
N HIS A 78 -5.82 -2.98 0.82
CA HIS A 78 -4.54 -2.96 0.10
C HIS A 78 -4.45 -4.13 -0.90
N PRO A 79 -4.41 -3.89 -2.23
CA PRO A 79 -4.64 -4.94 -3.23
C PRO A 79 -3.73 -6.15 -3.08
N TYR A 80 -2.44 -5.93 -2.82
CA TYR A 80 -1.48 -7.00 -2.57
C TYR A 80 -1.83 -7.82 -1.30
N LEU A 81 -2.09 -7.17 -0.16
CA LEU A 81 -2.38 -7.85 1.11
C LEU A 81 -3.72 -8.61 1.04
N VAL A 82 -4.74 -8.01 0.42
CA VAL A 82 -6.04 -8.65 0.17
C VAL A 82 -5.83 -9.94 -0.64
N ARG A 83 -5.10 -9.87 -1.75
CA ARG A 83 -4.82 -11.04 -2.58
C ARG A 83 -4.05 -12.11 -1.81
N CYS A 84 -3.02 -11.69 -1.07
CA CYS A 84 -2.13 -12.57 -0.35
C CYS A 84 -2.84 -13.33 0.77
N GLY A 85 -3.68 -12.66 1.57
CA GLY A 85 -4.44 -13.34 2.63
C GLY A 85 -5.55 -14.24 2.08
N LEU A 86 -6.28 -13.83 1.04
CA LEU A 86 -7.26 -14.71 0.37
C LEU A 86 -6.61 -15.96 -0.21
N GLN A 87 -5.47 -15.81 -0.89
CA GLN A 87 -4.71 -16.94 -1.42
C GLN A 87 -4.24 -17.87 -0.30
N GLU A 88 -3.74 -17.33 0.80
CA GLU A 88 -3.28 -18.10 1.94
C GLU A 88 -4.40 -18.95 2.55
N MET A 89 -5.57 -18.35 2.77
CA MET A 89 -6.74 -19.05 3.31
C MET A 89 -7.20 -20.18 2.39
N VAL A 90 -7.22 -19.96 1.07
CA VAL A 90 -7.60 -21.00 0.11
C VAL A 90 -6.57 -22.12 0.03
N THR A 91 -5.27 -21.77 -0.04
CA THR A 91 -4.18 -22.73 -0.26
C THR A 91 -4.02 -23.66 0.94
N HIS A 92 -4.13 -23.10 2.15
CA HIS A 92 -3.87 -23.82 3.40
C HIS A 92 -5.14 -24.14 4.19
N GLN A 93 -6.33 -23.89 3.62
CA GLN A 93 -7.64 -24.06 4.26
C GLN A 93 -7.73 -23.38 5.63
N ARG A 94 -7.11 -22.20 5.76
CA ARG A 94 -7.09 -21.44 7.02
C ARG A 94 -8.33 -20.57 7.17
N SER A 95 -8.83 -20.51 8.38
CA SER A 95 -9.83 -19.52 8.82
C SER A 95 -9.22 -18.11 8.93
N LEU A 96 -10.07 -17.08 8.93
CA LEU A 96 -9.63 -15.71 9.20
C LEU A 96 -8.94 -15.57 10.57
N SER A 97 -9.42 -16.30 11.58
CA SER A 97 -8.81 -16.30 12.92
C SER A 97 -7.39 -16.84 12.90
N GLU A 98 -7.15 -17.95 12.21
CA GLU A 98 -5.81 -18.55 12.09
C GLU A 98 -4.88 -17.64 11.29
N LEU A 99 -5.36 -17.06 10.17
CA LEU A 99 -4.59 -16.07 9.41
C LEU A 99 -4.19 -14.88 10.28
N THR A 100 -5.14 -14.31 11.04
CA THR A 100 -4.90 -13.13 11.87
C THR A 100 -3.91 -13.41 12.99
N ALA A 101 -3.92 -14.62 13.55
CA ALA A 101 -3.00 -15.03 14.62
C ALA A 101 -1.53 -15.04 14.18
N ILE A 102 -1.25 -15.20 12.89
CA ILE A 102 0.11 -15.23 12.31
C ILE A 102 0.37 -14.06 11.35
N ALA A 103 -0.56 -13.11 11.22
CA ALA A 103 -0.52 -12.10 10.18
C ALA A 103 0.72 -11.21 10.26
N ASP A 104 1.14 -10.84 11.48
CA ASP A 104 2.30 -10.00 11.73
C ASP A 104 3.58 -10.79 12.04
N HIS A 105 3.57 -12.11 11.84
CA HIS A 105 4.77 -12.91 11.98
C HIS A 105 5.68 -12.71 10.77
N GLU A 106 7.00 -12.68 10.99
CA GLU A 106 7.96 -12.54 9.90
C GLU A 106 7.89 -13.71 8.91
N ASP A 107 7.55 -14.91 9.37
CA ASP A 107 7.35 -16.09 8.53
C ASP A 107 5.86 -16.37 8.24
N GLY A 108 5.01 -15.36 8.51
CA GLY A 108 3.58 -15.41 8.26
C GLY A 108 3.20 -15.06 6.82
N PRO A 109 1.89 -15.01 6.53
CA PRO A 109 1.36 -14.81 5.17
C PRO A 109 1.83 -13.51 4.51
N PHE A 110 2.11 -12.48 5.33
CA PHE A 110 2.55 -11.17 4.86
C PHE A 110 4.05 -10.92 5.08
N GLY A 111 4.79 -11.92 5.56
CA GLY A 111 6.14 -11.83 6.07
C GLY A 111 7.14 -11.14 5.15
N ASP A 112 7.24 -11.61 3.90
CA ASP A 112 8.13 -11.03 2.89
C ASP A 112 7.86 -9.54 2.63
N HIS A 113 6.59 -9.14 2.68
CA HIS A 113 6.21 -7.75 2.47
C HIS A 113 6.54 -6.89 3.68
N LEU A 114 6.24 -7.39 4.88
CA LEU A 114 6.53 -6.70 6.14
C LEU A 114 8.04 -6.54 6.37
N ARG A 115 8.85 -7.56 6.06
CA ARG A 115 10.32 -7.48 6.12
C ARG A 115 10.89 -6.42 5.18
N ARG A 116 10.37 -6.32 3.94
CA ARG A 116 10.80 -5.28 2.98
C ARG A 116 10.50 -3.87 3.49
N ILE A 117 9.31 -3.67 4.08
CA ILE A 117 8.95 -2.40 4.72
C ILE A 117 9.92 -2.07 5.85
N ALA A 118 10.17 -3.02 6.76
CA ALA A 118 11.04 -2.78 7.90
C ALA A 118 12.49 -2.50 7.49
N ALA A 119 13.04 -3.30 6.56
CA ALA A 119 14.39 -3.08 6.04
C ALA A 119 14.54 -1.70 5.38
N SER A 120 13.49 -1.19 4.72
CA SER A 120 13.49 0.15 4.13
C SER A 120 13.48 1.25 5.20
N LEU A 121 12.73 1.07 6.29
CA LEU A 121 12.71 2.02 7.41
C LEU A 121 14.03 2.01 8.20
N GLU A 122 14.69 0.86 8.34
CA GLU A 122 15.98 0.75 9.03
C GLU A 122 17.11 1.52 8.32
N GLN A 123 16.99 1.73 7.01
CA GLN A 123 17.95 2.53 6.23
C GLN A 123 17.79 4.04 6.44
N ASP A 124 16.63 4.50 6.93
CA ASP A 124 16.33 5.92 7.14
C ASP A 124 15.84 6.14 8.58
N LYS A 125 16.78 6.42 9.47
CA LYS A 125 16.51 6.61 10.90
C LYS A 125 15.49 7.72 11.16
N GLU A 126 15.51 8.79 10.36
CA GLU A 126 14.57 9.91 10.51
C GLU A 126 13.15 9.45 10.20
N LEU A 127 12.94 8.76 9.07
CA LEU A 127 11.63 8.19 8.75
C LEU A 127 11.17 7.15 9.77
N SER A 128 12.08 6.32 10.28
CA SER A 128 11.77 5.36 11.34
C SER A 128 11.27 6.04 12.62
N ASP A 129 11.90 7.14 13.04
CA ASP A 129 11.48 7.90 14.23
C ASP A 129 10.11 8.58 13.99
N ILE A 130 9.84 9.05 12.77
CA ILE A 130 8.53 9.61 12.39
C ILE A 130 7.45 8.54 12.43
N VAL A 131 7.71 7.35 11.89
CA VAL A 131 6.76 6.22 11.95
C VAL A 131 6.49 5.83 13.40
N ARG A 132 7.53 5.79 14.26
CA ARG A 132 7.36 5.57 15.71
C ARG A 132 6.40 6.59 16.32
N GLY A 133 6.58 7.88 16.00
CA GLY A 133 5.68 8.93 16.46
C GLY A 133 4.23 8.72 16.00
N ILE A 134 4.02 8.40 14.72
CA ILE A 134 2.68 8.12 14.17
C ILE A 134 2.00 6.94 14.87
N LEU A 135 2.75 5.86 15.18
CA LEU A 135 2.24 4.72 15.94
C LEU A 135 1.82 5.10 17.38
N GLN A 136 2.42 6.16 17.93
CA GLN A 136 2.08 6.75 19.23
C GLN A 136 1.02 7.88 19.11
N ASN A 137 0.30 7.97 17.99
CA ASN A 137 -0.70 8.99 17.67
C ASN A 137 -0.16 10.42 17.59
N GLN A 138 1.12 10.58 17.26
CA GLN A 138 1.69 11.88 16.93
C GLN A 138 1.49 12.20 15.45
N SER A 139 1.29 13.48 15.13
CA SER A 139 1.24 13.95 13.74
C SER A 139 2.60 13.81 13.06
N CYS A 140 2.60 13.61 11.74
CA CYS A 140 3.81 13.69 10.94
C CYS A 140 4.40 15.11 11.00
N PRO A 141 5.72 15.29 11.22
CA PRO A 141 6.30 16.60 11.54
C PRO A 141 6.37 17.53 10.34
N THR A 142 6.53 17.00 9.12
CA THR A 142 6.67 17.79 7.89
C THR A 142 5.79 17.26 6.77
N GLN A 143 5.40 18.13 5.85
CA GLN A 143 4.61 17.73 4.69
C GLN A 143 5.42 16.84 3.71
N GLU A 144 6.73 17.03 3.66
CA GLU A 144 7.65 16.20 2.88
C GLU A 144 7.69 14.76 3.40
N SER A 145 7.94 14.56 4.70
CA SER A 145 7.95 13.22 5.31
C SER A 145 6.58 12.54 5.19
N PHE A 146 5.50 13.30 5.32
CA PHE A 146 4.14 12.80 5.07
C PHE A 146 3.98 12.27 3.65
N TYR A 147 4.36 13.04 2.62
CA TYR A 147 4.25 12.58 1.24
C TYR A 147 5.19 11.41 0.91
N ARG A 148 6.41 11.39 1.47
CA ARG A 148 7.33 10.23 1.35
C ARG A 148 6.70 8.97 1.92
N LEU A 149 6.20 9.00 3.16
CA LEU A 149 5.58 7.84 3.80
C LEU A 149 4.24 7.43 3.14
N ARG A 150 3.44 8.39 2.66
CA ARG A 150 2.19 8.12 1.95
C ARG A 150 2.44 7.49 0.58
N SER A 151 3.43 7.99 -0.16
CA SER A 151 3.81 7.44 -1.48
C SER A 151 4.48 6.06 -1.38
N ALA A 152 5.22 5.83 -0.29
CA ALA A 152 5.69 4.50 0.14
C ALA A 152 4.56 3.53 0.50
N GLY A 153 3.33 4.04 0.67
CA GLY A 153 2.17 3.25 1.01
C GLY A 153 2.12 2.79 2.47
N LEU A 154 2.90 3.40 3.37
CA LEU A 154 2.94 3.04 4.80
C LEU A 154 1.83 3.72 5.60
N ILE A 155 1.48 4.95 5.21
CA ILE A 155 0.48 5.76 5.88
C ILE A 155 -0.59 6.24 4.91
N VAL A 156 -1.72 6.68 5.46
CA VAL A 156 -2.80 7.38 4.76
C VAL A 156 -3.22 8.61 5.55
N GLY A 157 -4.00 9.48 4.92
CA GLY A 157 -4.49 10.74 5.49
C GLY A 157 -4.53 11.83 4.43
N ASP A 158 -5.28 12.91 4.69
CA ASP A 158 -5.37 14.05 3.78
C ASP A 158 -4.30 15.11 4.09
N SER A 159 -3.72 15.08 5.29
CA SER A 159 -2.65 15.97 5.71
C SER A 159 -1.66 15.29 6.66
N ALA A 160 -0.50 15.92 6.89
CA ALA A 160 0.49 15.47 7.87
C ALA A 160 -0.08 15.31 9.30
N ARG A 161 -1.12 16.09 9.64
CA ARG A 161 -1.81 16.01 10.95
C ARG A 161 -2.72 14.80 11.07
N GLU A 162 -3.25 14.33 9.95
CA GLU A 162 -4.18 13.19 9.88
C GLU A 162 -3.46 11.90 9.47
N ALA A 163 -2.13 11.93 9.44
CA ALA A 163 -1.29 10.78 9.13
C ALA A 163 -1.57 9.65 10.12
N ARG A 164 -1.94 8.49 9.57
CA ARG A 164 -2.16 7.26 10.33
C ARG A 164 -1.62 6.06 9.55
N PRO A 165 -1.28 4.94 10.22
CA PRO A 165 -0.90 3.73 9.52
C PRO A 165 -1.96 3.33 8.49
N ARG A 166 -1.52 2.88 7.31
CA ARG A 166 -2.44 2.53 6.21
C ARG A 166 -3.43 1.44 6.60
N CYS A 167 -2.98 0.45 7.36
CA CYS A 167 -3.81 -0.65 7.83
C CYS A 167 -3.39 -1.12 9.23
N GLN A 168 -4.27 -1.89 9.88
CA GLN A 168 -4.00 -2.44 11.21
C GLN A 168 -2.79 -3.38 11.20
N LEU A 169 -2.60 -4.16 10.13
CA LEU A 169 -1.44 -5.06 9.99
C LEU A 169 -0.11 -4.30 10.13
N TYR A 170 0.04 -3.16 9.44
CA TYR A 170 1.25 -2.34 9.54
C TYR A 170 1.39 -1.74 10.94
N ALA A 171 0.29 -1.26 11.52
CA ALA A 171 0.31 -0.70 12.87
C ALA A 171 0.82 -1.73 13.89
N THR A 172 0.28 -2.95 13.86
CA THR A 172 0.68 -4.01 14.81
C THR A 172 2.12 -4.48 14.57
N TYR A 173 2.49 -4.75 13.32
CA TYR A 173 3.84 -5.22 13.00
C TYR A 173 4.92 -4.18 13.34
N LEU A 174 4.74 -2.93 12.92
CA LEU A 174 5.73 -1.87 13.15
C LEU A 174 5.79 -1.46 14.62
N ALA A 175 4.67 -1.51 15.36
CA ALA A 175 4.68 -1.30 16.80
C ALA A 175 5.57 -2.33 17.51
N LYS A 176 5.49 -3.62 17.17
CA LYS A 176 6.36 -4.66 17.78
C LYS A 176 7.85 -4.45 17.52
N ARG A 177 8.21 -3.76 16.43
CA ARG A 177 9.61 -3.59 16.00
C ARG A 177 10.19 -2.24 16.40
N LEU A 178 9.39 -1.19 16.49
CA LEU A 178 9.84 0.19 16.66
C LEU A 178 9.55 0.78 18.04
N LEU A 179 8.61 0.22 18.80
CA LEU A 179 8.25 0.63 20.17
C LEU A 179 8.85 -0.31 21.21
#